data_AF-A0A9D4LST8-F1
#
_entry.id   AF-A0A9D4LST8-F1
#
_cell.length_a   1.000
_cell.length_b   1.000
_cell.length_c   1.000
_cell.angle_alpha   90.00
_cell.angle_beta   90.00
_cell.angle_gamma   90.00
#
_symmetry.space_group_name_H-M   'P 1'
#
loop_
_entity.id
_entity.type
_entity.pdbx_description
1 polymer ?
#
loop_
_entity_poly.entity_id
_entity_poly.type
_entity_poly.pdbx_seq_one_letter_code
_entity_poly.pdbx_strand_id
1 'polypeptide(L)' 'MASAKRRSEIHALSIEDGHLRFDSSDGSVTLLYQPGFLAKNQLPSMASKPFKIPSLSNTCGYEDEDRLLCPVRA' A
#
# COMPACT_ATOMS: atom_id res chain seq x y z
N MET A 1 3.20 3.22 -15.28
CA MET A 1 4.33 4.09 -14.86
C MET A 1 4.66 3.82 -13.40
N ALA A 2 5.74 3.09 -13.12
CA ALA A 2 6.22 2.89 -11.74
C ALA A 2 7.04 4.12 -11.33
N SER A 3 6.42 5.05 -10.62
CA SER A 3 7.11 6.19 -10.01
C SER A 3 8.18 5.65 -9.04
N ALA A 4 9.45 5.81 -9.43
CA ALA A 4 10.63 5.50 -8.61
C ALA A 4 10.84 6.58 -7.52
N LYS A 5 9.78 7.02 -6.84
CA LYS A 5 9.90 7.80 -5.60
C LYS A 5 10.43 6.86 -4.51
N ARG A 6 11.77 6.81 -4.41
CA ARG A 6 12.60 6.19 -3.35
C ARG A 6 11.93 5.05 -2.58
N ARG A 7 12.01 3.85 -3.14
CA ARG A 7 11.57 2.56 -2.55
C ARG A 7 12.33 2.13 -1.28
N SER A 8 13.10 3.01 -0.63
CA SER A 8 13.86 2.62 0.57
C SER A 8 13.01 2.42 1.81
N GLU A 9 11.70 2.69 1.76
CA GLU A 9 10.81 2.73 2.92
C GLU A 9 9.73 1.64 2.87
N ILE A 10 9.83 0.67 1.94
CA ILE A 10 8.91 -0.49 1.89
C ILE A 10 8.99 -1.30 3.20
N HIS A 11 10.17 -1.37 3.81
CA HIS A 11 10.39 -2.03 5.10
C HIS A 11 9.61 -1.40 6.25
N ALA A 12 9.11 -0.17 6.07
CA ALA A 12 8.35 0.54 7.08
C ALA A 12 6.84 0.32 6.96
N LEU A 13 6.37 -0.39 5.94
CA LEU A 13 4.97 -0.81 5.86
C LEU A 13 4.72 -1.87 6.93
N SER A 14 3.66 -1.68 7.72
CA SER A 14 3.29 -2.62 8.76
C SER A 14 2.34 -3.70 8.23
N ILE A 15 2.51 -4.91 8.75
CA ILE A 15 1.64 -6.07 8.50
C ILE A 15 0.74 -6.39 9.69
N GLU A 16 0.72 -5.51 10.71
CA GLU A 16 -0.15 -5.66 11.87
C GLU A 16 -1.63 -5.62 11.45
N ASP A 17 -2.47 -6.23 12.28
CA ASP A 17 -3.90 -6.29 12.02
C ASP A 17 -4.49 -4.87 11.86
N GLY A 18 -5.27 -4.68 10.80
CA GLY A 18 -5.84 -3.37 10.47
C GLY A 18 -4.89 -2.37 9.78
N HIS A 19 -3.62 -2.72 9.50
CA HIS A 19 -2.69 -1.88 8.72
C HIS A 19 -2.68 -2.17 7.21
N LEU A 20 -3.21 -3.32 6.83
CA LEU A 20 -3.58 -3.68 5.46
C LEU A 20 -5.10 -3.58 5.31
N ARG A 21 -5.59 -2.55 4.61
CA ARG A 21 -7.02 -2.29 4.46
C ARG A 21 -7.45 -2.43 3.02
N PHE A 22 -8.22 -3.47 2.74
CA PHE A 22 -8.84 -3.70 1.44
C PHE A 22 -10.19 -2.99 1.39
N ASP A 23 -10.41 -2.18 0.34
CA ASP A 23 -11.69 -1.56 0.05
C ASP A 23 -12.40 -2.37 -1.03
N SER A 24 -13.41 -3.14 -0.62
CA SER A 24 -14.20 -3.98 -1.53
C SER A 24 -15.08 -3.19 -2.50
N SER A 25 -15.30 -1.89 -2.25
CA SER A 25 -16.19 -1.06 -3.08
C SER A 25 -15.51 -0.62 -4.37
N ASP A 26 -14.22 -0.29 -4.29
CA ASP A 26 -13.40 0.25 -5.38
C ASP A 26 -12.23 -0.69 -5.75
N GLY A 27 -12.03 -1.81 -5.05
CA GLY A 27 -10.92 -2.73 -5.27
C GLY A 27 -9.55 -2.16 -4.90
N SER A 28 -9.52 -1.06 -4.15
CA SER A 28 -8.29 -0.39 -3.75
C SER A 28 -7.73 -0.93 -2.43
N VAL A 29 -6.42 -0.78 -2.21
CA VAL A 29 -5.75 -1.23 -0.98
C VAL A 29 -5.03 -0.06 -0.34
N THR A 30 -5.23 0.12 0.95
CA THR A 30 -4.50 1.12 1.75
C THR A 30 -3.52 0.40 2.68
N LEU A 31 -2.25 0.80 2.60
CA LEU A 31 -1.14 0.32 3.41
C LEU A 31 -0.72 1.41 4.40
N LEU A 32 -0.63 1.03 5.67
CA LEU A 32 -0.15 1.90 6.74
C LEU A 32 1.31 1.62 7.08
N TYR A 33 2.00 2.66 7.54
CA TYR A 33 3.36 2.55 8.05
C TYR A 33 3.34 2.09 9.51
N GLN A 34 4.43 1.48 9.95
CA GLN A 34 4.64 1.14 11.35
C GLN A 34 4.59 2.41 12.22
N PRO A 35 3.92 2.36 13.39
CA PRO A 35 3.88 3.49 14.30
C PRO A 35 5.28 4.00 14.65
N GLY A 36 5.48 5.32 14.60
CA GLY A 36 6.76 5.96 14.90
C GLY A 36 7.78 5.93 13.76
N PHE A 37 7.46 5.33 12.61
CA PHE A 37 8.30 5.47 11.43
C PHE A 37 8.32 6.92 10.95
N LEU A 38 9.53 7.46 10.75
CA LEU A 38 9.74 8.78 10.17
C LEU A 38 10.47 8.63 8.83
N ALA A 39 9.77 8.95 7.75
CA ALA A 39 10.36 8.95 6.42
C ALA A 39 11.49 9.99 6.32
N LYS A 40 12.46 9.76 5.42
CA LYS A 40 13.68 10.57 5.35
C LYS A 40 13.44 12.07 5.10
N ASN A 41 12.30 12.41 4.53
CA ASN A 41 11.91 13.77 4.19
C ASN A 41 10.66 14.23 4.96
N GLN A 42 10.24 13.49 5.99
CA GLN A 42 9.06 13.83 6.79
C GLN A 42 9.48 14.69 7.97
N LEU A 43 8.81 15.84 8.11
CA LEU A 43 8.96 16.67 9.30
C LEU A 43 8.34 15.93 10.50
N PRO A 44 8.93 16.00 11.70
CA PRO A 44 8.39 15.32 12.89
C PRO A 44 6.94 15.72 13.23
N SER A 45 6.51 16.92 12.83
CA SER A 45 5.14 17.42 13.02
C SER A 45 4.14 16.91 11.99
N MET A 46 4.59 16.24 10.93
CA MET A 46 3.72 15.71 9.89
C MET A 46 3.38 14.25 10.17
N ALA A 47 2.10 13.90 10.07
CA ALA A 47 1.66 12.52 10.08
C ALA A 47 2.06 11.81 8.78
N SER A 48 2.46 10.53 8.87
CA SER A 48 2.74 9.74 7.67
C SER A 48 1.46 9.53 6.88
N LYS A 49 1.51 9.85 5.59
CA LYS A 49 0.37 9.67 4.69
C LYS A 49 0.22 8.19 4.33
N PRO A 50 -0.98 7.58 4.46
CA PRO A 50 -1.23 6.22 4.00
C PRO A 50 -0.86 6.02 2.53
N PHE A 51 -0.30 4.85 2.22
CA PHE A 51 0.02 4.48 0.85
C PHE A 51 -1.18 3.76 0.23
N LYS A 52 -1.85 4.39 -0.74
CA LYS A 52 -3.02 3.82 -1.42
C LYS A 52 -2.63 3.25 -2.79
N ILE A 53 -2.89 1.97 -2.99
CA ILE A 53 -2.84 1.29 -4.28
C ILE A 53 -4.26 1.34 -4.87
N PRO A 54 -4.49 2.02 -6.00
CA PRO A 54 -5.78 2.02 -6.67
C PRO A 54 -6.09 0.64 -7.26
N SER A 55 -7.36 0.36 -7.60
CA SER A 55 -7.69 -0.87 -8.32
C SER A 55 -6.95 -0.96 -9.65
N LEU A 56 -6.57 -2.19 -9.99
CA LEU A 56 -5.84 -2.51 -11.20
C LEU A 56 -6.79 -2.85 -12.37
N SER A 57 -8.10 -2.93 -12.12
CA SER A 57 -9.17 -3.23 -13.10
C SER A 57 -9.11 -2.35 -14.35
N ASN A 58 -8.74 -1.07 -14.21
CA ASN A 58 -8.59 -0.16 -15.33
C ASN A 58 -7.27 -0.35 -16.12
N THR A 59 -6.39 -1.22 -15.65
CA THR A 59 -5.04 -1.46 -16.21
C THR A 59 -4.78 -2.92 -16.60
N CYS A 60 -5.46 -3.89 -15.97
CA CYS A 60 -5.50 -5.28 -16.43
C CYS A 60 -6.51 -5.43 -17.57
N GLY A 61 -6.18 -6.26 -18.56
CA GLY A 61 -7.09 -6.59 -19.66
C GLY A 61 -8.27 -7.40 -19.15
N TYR A 62 -9.38 -7.39 -19.91
CA TYR A 62 -10.64 -8.09 -19.59
C TYR A 62 -10.46 -9.60 -19.24
N GLU A 63 -9.36 -10.21 -19.67
CA GLU A 63 -9.04 -11.62 -19.45
C GLU A 63 -8.42 -11.93 -18.06
N ASP A 64 -7.93 -10.90 -17.35
CA ASP A 64 -7.36 -11.03 -15.99
C ASP A 64 -8.28 -10.35 -14.98
N GLU A 65 -9.10 -11.13 -14.28
CA GLU A 65 -9.88 -10.58 -13.16
C GLU A 65 -8.97 -10.10 -12.02
N ASP A 66 -9.25 -8.90 -11.50
CA ASP A 66 -8.60 -8.37 -10.30
C ASP A 66 -8.84 -9.31 -9.11
N ARG A 67 -7.80 -10.06 -8.71
CA ARG A 67 -7.86 -10.97 -7.56
C ARG A 67 -7.12 -10.39 -6.37
N LEU A 68 -7.79 -10.30 -5.23
CA LEU A 68 -7.17 -9.97 -3.95
C LEU A 68 -6.44 -11.19 -3.40
N LEU A 69 -5.15 -11.31 -3.69
CA LEU A 69 -4.29 -12.37 -3.18
C LEU A 69 -3.42 -11.83 -2.05
N CYS A 70 -3.55 -12.41 -0.86
CA CYS A 70 -2.56 -12.22 0.20
C CYS A 70 -1.48 -13.29 0.04
N PRO A 71 -0.20 -12.94 -0.16
CA PRO A 71 0.87 -13.94 -0.19
C PRO A 71 1.02 -14.54 1.20
N VAL A 72 0.40 -15.69 1.43
CA VAL A 72 0.67 -16.53 2.59
C VAL A 72 2.11 -17.02 2.43
N ARG A 73 3.00 -16.65 3.36
CA ARG A 73 4.27 -17.35 3.51
C ARG A 73 3.97 -18.69 4.17
N ALA A 74 4.20 -19.78 3.44
CA ALA A 74 4.36 -21.11 4.02
C ALA A 74 5.56 -21.12 4.97
#